data_AF-A0A925G9I6-F1
#
_entry.id   AF-A0A925G9I6-F1
#
_cell.length_a   1.000
_cell.length_b   1.000
_cell.length_c   1.000
_cell.angle_alpha   90.00
_cell.angle_beta   90.00
_cell.angle_gamma   90.00
#
_symmetry.space_group_name_H-M   'P 1'
#
loop_
_entity.id
_entity.type
_entity.pdbx_description
1 polymer ?
#
loop_
_entity_poly.entity_id
_entity_poly.type
_entity_poly.pdbx_seq_one_letter_code
_entity_poly.pdbx_strand_id
1 'polypeptide(L)'
;MNNKAKADQWLLVDVSTTIAERPPRVVFVTADRPDLSQPIVNLILVLNRALDSDHEYRLFAPFLTFEGCSPKSVPEAAFTVTKKKPPTAGTTAGGVATPSKPKPETDFFKKSPSKGRDDSNVYISGQLEGAKGEQAQFSADVKLESPFDTAGFFQELGPYFNFKASTADEADANSMNFGLKLRHAFAFKIRTVPGTTQLAAKQPFLSGIVWELTPGFESDRRLDNVNVMVGNKFVFVPRVLGNSNRIYFQPFVGFETGRNLKSPVEEAEDRAIARGTLGGSLYLNLMPKADKPLSFQVDYIRRFLLRREVRFTENDEGELVALDIGRGPRDYLKLTLEYDFSDFFGAALNYEYGRLPPNFELVNHKYGFGLIYKFKTKFKP
;
A
#
# COMPACT_ATOMS: atom_id res chain seq x y z
N MET A 1 48.68 -2.20 -14.21
CA MET A 1 47.53 -2.92 -13.63
C MET A 1 46.26 -2.34 -14.24
N ASN A 2 45.47 -3.15 -14.97
CA ASN A 2 44.19 -2.69 -15.52
C ASN A 2 43.13 -2.73 -14.42
N ASN A 3 43.02 -1.68 -13.62
CA ASN A 3 41.97 -1.52 -12.60
C ASN A 3 40.64 -1.11 -13.25
N LYS A 4 40.15 -1.92 -14.18
CA LYS A 4 38.76 -1.81 -14.64
C LYS A 4 37.89 -2.46 -13.57
N ALA A 5 37.18 -1.63 -12.81
CA ALA A 5 36.12 -2.12 -11.93
C ALA A 5 35.15 -2.96 -12.76
N LYS A 6 34.87 -4.18 -12.31
CA LYS A 6 34.04 -5.09 -13.08
C LYS A 6 32.58 -4.65 -12.99
N ALA A 7 31.90 -4.65 -14.12
CA ALA A 7 30.51 -4.18 -14.21
C ALA A 7 29.54 -5.08 -13.41
N ASP A 8 29.90 -6.33 -13.14
CA ASP A 8 29.15 -7.29 -12.32
C ASP A 8 29.13 -6.94 -10.81
N GLN A 9 29.94 -5.99 -10.36
CA GLN A 9 29.96 -5.52 -8.97
C GLN A 9 28.86 -4.51 -8.64
N TRP A 10 28.16 -3.98 -9.66
CA TRP A 10 27.14 -2.96 -9.51
C TRP A 10 25.78 -3.49 -9.97
N LEU A 11 24.77 -3.38 -9.11
CA LEU A 11 23.40 -3.77 -9.39
C LEU A 11 22.53 -2.52 -9.44
N LEU A 12 22.02 -2.20 -10.63
CA LEU A 12 21.00 -1.17 -10.79
C LEU A 12 19.63 -1.83 -10.84
N VAL A 13 18.76 -1.47 -9.89
CA VAL A 13 17.39 -1.98 -9.79
C VAL A 13 16.45 -0.84 -10.11
N ASP A 14 15.62 -1.03 -11.11
CA ASP A 14 14.45 -0.20 -11.35
C ASP A 14 13.37 -0.62 -10.34
N VAL A 15 13.05 0.28 -9.40
CA VAL A 15 12.00 0.05 -8.38
C VAL A 15 10.69 0.73 -8.76
N SER A 16 10.60 1.24 -9.99
CA SER A 16 9.41 1.87 -10.53
C SER A 16 8.31 0.84 -10.74
N THR A 17 7.08 1.33 -10.68
CA THR A 17 5.89 0.49 -10.87
C THR A 17 5.62 0.19 -12.35
N THR A 18 6.08 1.06 -13.25
CA THR A 18 6.17 0.83 -14.71
C THR A 18 7.38 -0.04 -15.02
N ILE A 19 7.15 -1.22 -15.60
CA ILE A 19 8.27 -2.13 -15.94
C ILE A 19 8.85 -1.72 -17.28
N ALA A 20 10.12 -1.30 -17.26
CA ALA A 20 10.97 -1.31 -18.44
C ALA A 20 11.07 -2.74 -19.03
N GLU A 21 10.84 -2.91 -20.34
CA GLU A 21 10.91 -4.23 -21.02
C GLU A 21 12.17 -5.04 -20.70
N ARG A 22 13.28 -4.36 -20.36
CA ARG A 22 14.50 -4.95 -19.80
C ARG A 22 15.13 -3.99 -18.80
N PRO A 23 15.46 -4.42 -17.57
CA PRO A 23 16.08 -3.54 -16.60
C PRO A 23 17.45 -3.05 -17.12
N PRO A 24 17.78 -1.75 -16.96
CA PRO A 24 19.09 -1.24 -17.31
C PRO A 24 20.17 -1.96 -16.51
N ARG A 25 21.27 -2.31 -17.17
CA ARG A 25 22.41 -3.00 -16.56
C ARG A 25 23.65 -2.14 -16.70
N VAL A 26 24.47 -2.10 -15.65
CA VAL A 26 25.81 -1.54 -15.73
C VAL A 26 26.65 -2.45 -16.63
N VAL A 27 27.18 -1.87 -17.71
CA VAL A 27 28.05 -2.55 -18.69
C VAL A 27 29.51 -2.24 -18.42
N PHE A 28 29.78 -1.01 -17.97
CA PHE A 28 31.12 -0.55 -17.69
C PHE A 28 31.11 0.50 -16.58
N VAL A 29 32.17 0.53 -15.79
CA VAL A 29 32.41 1.54 -14.75
C VAL A 29 33.73 2.21 -15.09
N THR A 30 33.72 3.53 -15.22
CA THR A 30 34.94 4.32 -15.46
C THR A 30 35.08 5.42 -14.43
N ALA A 31 36.32 5.83 -14.15
CA ALA A 31 36.56 7.08 -13.43
C ALA A 31 36.28 8.27 -14.35
N ASP A 32 35.88 9.40 -13.76
CA ASP A 32 35.70 10.67 -14.49
C ASP A 32 37.02 11.25 -15.03
N ARG A 33 38.16 10.82 -14.47
CA ARG A 33 39.50 11.16 -14.94
C ARG A 33 40.31 9.91 -15.25
N PRO A 34 41.03 9.88 -16.39
CA PRO A 34 41.95 8.79 -16.72
C PRO A 34 43.25 8.84 -15.89
N ASP A 35 43.56 9.98 -15.28
CA ASP A 35 44.76 10.17 -14.46
C ASP A 35 44.54 9.66 -13.03
N LEU A 36 45.12 8.50 -12.73
CA LEU A 36 45.06 7.82 -11.43
C LEU A 36 45.99 8.44 -10.37
N SER A 37 46.76 9.48 -10.70
CA SER A 37 47.62 10.18 -9.74
C SER A 37 46.83 11.08 -8.78
N GLN A 38 45.55 11.34 -9.07
CA GLN A 38 44.64 12.10 -8.22
C GLN A 38 43.55 11.20 -7.63
N PRO A 39 42.99 11.54 -6.46
CA PRO A 39 41.85 10.82 -5.90
C PRO A 39 40.68 10.82 -6.89
N ILE A 40 40.12 9.63 -7.16
CA ILE A 40 38.92 9.51 -7.98
C ILE A 40 37.77 10.15 -7.21
N VAL A 41 37.21 11.23 -7.77
CA VAL A 41 36.08 11.95 -7.17
C VAL A 41 34.76 11.35 -7.62
N ASN A 42 34.67 10.92 -8.89
CA ASN A 42 33.44 10.39 -9.46
C ASN A 42 33.65 9.08 -10.21
N LEU A 43 32.72 8.15 -10.02
CA LEU A 43 32.57 6.96 -10.86
C LEU A 43 31.41 7.18 -11.84
N ILE A 44 31.68 6.96 -13.11
CA ILE A 44 30.70 7.02 -14.20
C ILE A 44 30.27 5.59 -14.53
N LEU A 45 28.99 5.31 -14.35
CA LEU A 45 28.35 4.04 -14.72
C LEU A 45 27.81 4.14 -16.13
N VAL A 46 28.34 3.32 -17.03
CA VAL A 46 27.84 3.18 -18.40
C VAL A 46 26.82 2.05 -18.42
N LEU A 47 25.61 2.37 -18.86
CA LEU A 47 24.49 1.45 -18.92
C LEU A 47 24.29 0.92 -20.34
N ASN A 48 23.71 -0.26 -20.48
CA ASN A 48 23.37 -0.84 -21.79
C ASN A 48 22.20 -0.11 -22.49
N ARG A 49 21.53 0.81 -21.80
CA ARG A 49 20.41 1.63 -22.30
C ARG A 49 20.27 2.90 -21.47
N ALA A 50 19.55 3.87 -22.01
CA ALA A 50 19.15 5.05 -21.26
C ALA A 50 18.21 4.69 -20.10
N LEU A 51 18.24 5.51 -19.05
CA LEU A 51 17.29 5.45 -17.93
C LEU A 51 16.02 6.21 -18.30
N ASP A 52 14.88 5.64 -17.95
CA ASP A 52 13.57 6.26 -18.04
C ASP A 52 13.44 7.35 -16.98
N SER A 53 12.95 8.52 -17.37
CA SER A 53 12.99 9.75 -16.53
C SER A 53 11.90 9.83 -15.45
N ASP A 54 10.90 8.99 -15.58
CA ASP A 54 9.76 8.81 -14.68
C ASP A 54 10.01 7.67 -13.68
N HIS A 55 11.16 7.00 -13.79
CA HIS A 55 11.50 5.83 -12.99
C HIS A 55 12.38 6.19 -11.76
N GLU A 56 12.17 5.46 -10.67
CA GLU A 56 13.01 5.45 -9.47
C GLU A 56 13.98 4.26 -9.55
N TYR A 57 15.28 4.55 -9.38
CA TYR A 57 16.32 3.53 -9.43
C TYR A 57 17.05 3.44 -8.10
N ARG A 58 17.43 2.21 -7.74
CA ARG A 58 18.32 1.91 -6.61
C ARG A 58 19.58 1.27 -7.13
N LEU A 59 20.71 1.86 -6.80
CA LEU A 59 22.03 1.33 -7.14
C LEU A 59 22.65 0.70 -5.89
N PHE A 60 23.06 -0.55 -6.05
CA PHE A 60 23.74 -1.33 -5.03
C PHE A 60 25.14 -1.71 -5.51
N ALA A 61 26.09 -1.77 -4.59
CA ALA A 61 27.41 -2.34 -4.84
C ALA A 61 27.64 -3.57 -3.91
N PRO A 62 26.93 -4.68 -4.13
CA PRO A 62 26.87 -5.80 -3.18
C PRO A 62 28.21 -6.51 -2.96
N PHE A 63 29.15 -6.37 -3.90
CA PHE A 63 30.47 -6.99 -3.86
C PHE A 63 31.60 -5.96 -3.73
N LEU A 64 31.29 -4.75 -3.26
CA LEU A 64 32.30 -3.72 -3.03
C LEU A 64 33.22 -4.17 -1.89
N THR A 65 34.52 -4.19 -2.16
CA THR A 65 35.56 -4.45 -1.16
C THR A 65 36.62 -3.36 -1.24
N PHE A 66 37.16 -2.97 -0.09
CA PHE A 66 38.25 -2.00 0.04
C PHE A 66 39.48 -2.75 0.56
N GLU A 67 40.41 -3.07 -0.33
CA GLU A 67 41.62 -3.84 0.02
C GLU A 67 41.32 -5.15 0.78
N GLY A 68 40.25 -5.84 0.39
CA GLY A 68 39.78 -7.07 1.02
C GLY A 68 38.80 -6.87 2.19
N CYS A 69 38.53 -5.64 2.62
CA CYS A 69 37.50 -5.33 3.61
C CYS A 69 36.13 -5.16 2.94
N SER A 70 35.13 -5.91 3.39
CA SER A 70 33.73 -5.72 2.99
C SER A 70 33.02 -4.73 3.94
N PRO A 71 32.20 -3.80 3.42
CA PRO A 71 31.40 -2.93 4.28
C PRO A 71 30.37 -3.74 5.09
N LYS A 72 30.09 -3.31 6.33
CA LYS A 72 29.15 -4.00 7.25
C LYS A 72 27.72 -4.08 6.69
N SER A 73 27.34 -3.13 5.83
CA SER A 73 26.08 -3.11 5.10
C SER A 73 26.36 -2.84 3.63
N VAL A 74 25.54 -3.39 2.74
CA VAL A 74 25.63 -3.13 1.30
C VAL A 74 25.43 -1.64 1.07
N PRO A 75 26.39 -0.93 0.45
CA PRO A 75 26.20 0.47 0.08
C PRO A 75 25.05 0.57 -0.92
N GLU A 76 24.09 1.43 -0.60
CA GLU A 76 22.88 1.67 -1.39
C GLU A 76 22.75 3.17 -1.65
N ALA A 77 22.48 3.53 -2.90
CA ALA A 77 22.11 4.87 -3.29
C ALA A 77 20.78 4.83 -4.05
N ALA A 78 19.78 5.54 -3.53
CA ALA A 78 18.51 5.76 -4.22
C ALA A 78 18.56 7.08 -4.99
N PHE A 79 18.12 7.08 -6.25
CA PHE A 79 18.03 8.30 -7.06
C PHE A 79 16.92 8.24 -8.10
N THR A 80 16.43 9.41 -8.48
CA THR A 80 15.48 9.61 -9.57
C THR A 80 16.17 10.36 -10.70
N VAL A 81 16.00 9.89 -11.94
CA VAL A 81 16.62 10.53 -13.11
C VAL A 81 15.68 11.58 -13.65
N THR A 82 15.98 12.86 -13.46
CA THR A 82 15.26 13.91 -14.17
C THR A 82 15.87 14.09 -15.55
N LYS A 83 15.06 13.95 -16.61
CA LYS A 83 15.50 14.33 -17.96
C LYS A 83 15.86 15.81 -17.91
N LYS A 84 17.15 16.13 -18.02
CA LYS A 84 17.56 17.51 -18.29
C LYS A 84 16.94 17.85 -19.64
N LYS A 85 15.96 18.76 -19.66
CA LYS A 85 15.36 19.24 -20.91
C LYS A 85 16.53 19.61 -21.82
N PRO A 86 16.65 19.05 -23.04
CA PRO A 86 17.75 19.37 -23.92
C PRO A 86 17.86 20.89 -23.98
N PRO A 87 19.06 21.48 -23.84
CA PRO A 87 19.22 22.91 -23.94
C PRO A 87 18.59 23.30 -25.27
N THR A 88 17.48 24.04 -25.20
CA THR A 88 16.78 24.53 -26.38
C THR A 88 17.85 25.21 -27.21
N ALA A 89 18.13 24.67 -28.41
CA ALA A 89 19.22 25.12 -29.25
C ALA A 89 19.17 26.65 -29.30
N GLY A 90 20.21 27.29 -28.77
CA GLY A 90 20.23 28.72 -28.57
C GLY A 90 20.07 29.39 -29.93
N THR A 91 18.92 30.01 -30.14
CA THR A 91 18.77 31.07 -31.14
C THR A 91 19.70 32.19 -30.69
N THR A 92 20.86 32.27 -31.32
CA THR A 92 21.82 33.34 -31.11
C THR A 92 21.22 34.69 -31.49
N ALA A 93 21.50 35.67 -30.63
CA ALA A 93 21.48 37.12 -30.85
C ALA A 93 20.11 37.82 -30.97
N GLY A 94 19.77 38.56 -29.92
CA GLY A 94 18.70 39.56 -29.90
C GLY A 94 18.09 39.72 -28.51
N GLY A 95 18.79 40.45 -27.63
CA GLY A 95 18.44 40.59 -26.22
C GLY A 95 17.03 41.15 -25.98
N VAL A 96 16.20 40.33 -25.34
CA VAL A 96 15.14 40.77 -24.42
C VAL A 96 15.17 39.76 -23.27
N ALA A 97 15.45 40.21 -22.06
CA ALA A 97 15.48 39.38 -20.86
C ALA A 97 14.11 38.68 -20.72
N THR A 98 14.05 37.41 -21.14
CA THR A 98 12.83 36.62 -21.02
C THR A 98 12.65 36.33 -19.53
N PRO A 99 11.51 36.69 -18.92
CA PRO A 99 11.29 36.50 -17.49
C PRO A 99 11.59 35.05 -17.14
N SER A 100 12.48 34.84 -16.17
CA SER A 100 12.86 33.53 -15.67
C SER A 100 11.59 32.74 -15.38
N LYS A 101 11.35 31.65 -16.11
CA LYS A 101 10.20 30.79 -15.84
C LYS A 101 10.24 30.45 -14.34
N PRO A 102 9.16 30.68 -13.59
CA PRO A 102 9.12 30.38 -12.17
C PRO A 102 9.56 28.93 -12.00
N LYS A 103 10.50 28.73 -11.07
CA LYS A 103 10.98 27.40 -10.68
C LYS A 103 9.72 26.57 -10.41
N PRO A 104 9.51 25.44 -11.10
CA PRO A 104 8.29 24.66 -10.94
C PRO A 104 8.12 24.41 -9.45
N GLU A 105 7.02 24.89 -8.89
CA GLU A 105 6.69 24.68 -7.48
C GLU A 105 6.85 23.19 -7.22
N THR A 106 7.66 22.87 -6.22
CA THR A 106 7.76 21.50 -5.74
C THR A 106 6.38 21.14 -5.24
N ASP A 107 5.63 20.39 -6.05
CA ASP A 107 4.30 19.92 -5.70
C ASP A 107 4.41 19.19 -4.36
N PHE A 108 3.85 19.80 -3.33
CA PHE A 108 3.88 19.29 -1.96
C PHE A 108 3.22 17.90 -1.89
N PHE A 109 2.37 17.58 -2.88
CA PHE A 109 1.64 16.32 -2.98
C PHE A 109 1.98 15.60 -4.27
N LYS A 110 3.20 15.07 -4.41
CA LYS A 110 3.53 14.22 -5.57
C LYS A 110 2.60 12.99 -5.59
N LYS A 111 1.60 13.03 -6.48
CA LYS A 111 0.65 11.94 -6.69
C LYS A 111 1.25 10.88 -7.59
N SER A 112 0.95 9.63 -7.29
CA SER A 112 1.24 8.48 -8.15
C SER A 112 0.02 7.55 -8.20
N PRO A 113 -0.22 6.85 -9.33
CA PRO A 113 -1.32 5.89 -9.43
C PRO A 113 -1.23 4.81 -8.35
N SER A 114 -2.38 4.34 -7.89
CA SER A 114 -2.50 3.27 -6.89
C SER A 114 -3.37 2.13 -7.43
N LYS A 115 -3.07 0.88 -7.06
CA LYS A 115 -3.78 -0.29 -7.62
C LYS A 115 -5.22 -0.44 -7.14
N GLY A 116 -5.51 -0.02 -5.91
CA GLY A 116 -6.83 -0.16 -5.29
C GLY A 116 -6.81 0.44 -3.90
N ARG A 117 -7.89 0.22 -3.14
CA ARG A 117 -8.12 0.83 -1.82
C ARG A 117 -6.99 0.57 -0.81
N ASP A 118 -6.46 -0.64 -0.75
CA ASP A 118 -5.40 -0.98 0.22
C ASP A 118 -4.06 -0.33 -0.10
N ASP A 119 -3.81 -0.12 -1.39
CA ASP A 119 -2.56 0.42 -1.94
C ASP A 119 -2.54 1.96 -1.94
N SER A 120 -3.71 2.61 -1.97
CA SER A 120 -3.82 4.08 -1.99
C SER A 120 -3.61 4.72 -0.62
N ASN A 121 -2.99 5.92 -0.61
CA ASN A 121 -2.96 6.79 0.56
C ASN A 121 -4.22 7.65 0.64
N VAL A 122 -4.75 8.07 -0.50
CA VAL A 122 -6.05 8.74 -0.59
C VAL A 122 -6.95 7.89 -1.47
N TYR A 123 -8.09 7.50 -0.94
CA TYR A 123 -9.16 6.79 -1.62
C TYR A 123 -10.48 7.43 -1.27
N ILE A 124 -11.27 7.73 -2.28
CA ILE A 124 -12.63 8.23 -2.13
C ILE A 124 -13.46 7.44 -3.13
N SER A 125 -14.49 6.73 -2.66
CA SER A 125 -15.49 6.15 -3.54
C SER A 125 -16.87 6.59 -3.14
N GLY A 126 -17.70 6.87 -4.13
CA GLY A 126 -19.14 7.05 -3.97
C GLY A 126 -19.86 5.97 -4.76
N GLN A 127 -20.77 5.24 -4.13
CA GLN A 127 -21.43 4.09 -4.73
C GLN A 127 -22.95 4.23 -4.65
N LEU A 128 -23.62 3.84 -5.73
CA LEU A 128 -25.04 3.53 -5.73
C LEU A 128 -25.18 2.04 -5.45
N GLU A 129 -25.99 1.71 -4.47
CA GLU A 129 -26.15 0.38 -3.93
C GLU A 129 -27.60 -0.06 -4.07
N GLY A 130 -27.79 -1.36 -4.27
CA GLY A 130 -29.11 -1.93 -4.39
C GLY A 130 -29.13 -3.38 -3.95
N ALA A 131 -30.15 -3.72 -3.17
CA ALA A 131 -30.54 -5.08 -2.86
C ALA A 131 -31.91 -5.38 -3.48
N LYS A 132 -32.21 -6.66 -3.71
CA LYS A 132 -33.49 -7.07 -4.30
C LYS A 132 -34.63 -6.68 -3.35
N GLY A 133 -35.50 -5.77 -3.79
CA GLY A 133 -36.67 -5.33 -3.02
C GLY A 133 -36.43 -4.10 -2.15
N GLU A 134 -35.22 -3.51 -2.19
CA GLU A 134 -34.89 -2.29 -1.46
C GLU A 134 -34.76 -1.08 -2.41
N GLN A 135 -34.93 0.13 -1.87
CA GLN A 135 -34.67 1.35 -2.61
C GLN A 135 -33.17 1.52 -2.85
N ALA A 136 -32.80 2.20 -3.94
CA ALA A 136 -31.40 2.49 -4.22
C ALA A 136 -30.82 3.36 -3.08
N GLN A 137 -29.67 2.94 -2.55
CA GLN A 137 -28.98 3.59 -1.44
C GLN A 137 -27.67 4.19 -1.94
N PHE A 138 -27.15 5.18 -1.23
CA PHE A 138 -25.88 5.80 -1.53
C PHE A 138 -24.89 5.49 -0.41
N SER A 139 -23.68 5.10 -0.79
CA SER A 139 -22.57 4.96 0.14
C SER A 139 -21.35 5.76 -0.24
N ALA A 140 -20.53 6.05 0.76
CA ALA A 140 -19.23 6.66 0.63
C ALA A 140 -18.19 5.81 1.37
N ASP A 141 -17.03 5.55 0.75
CA ASP A 141 -15.86 4.95 1.38
C ASP A 141 -14.67 5.89 1.18
N VAL A 142 -14.18 6.47 2.27
CA VAL A 142 -13.06 7.40 2.31
C VAL A 142 -11.94 6.77 3.12
N LYS A 143 -10.74 6.76 2.57
CA LYS A 143 -9.50 6.41 3.26
C LYS A 143 -8.47 7.49 3.02
N LEU A 144 -7.88 7.99 4.10
CA LEU A 144 -6.77 8.93 4.09
C LEU A 144 -5.66 8.36 4.97
N GLU A 145 -4.45 8.23 4.44
CA GLU A 145 -3.25 7.80 5.15
C GLU A 145 -2.14 8.80 4.84
N SER A 146 -1.42 9.24 5.87
CA SER A 146 -0.26 10.13 5.72
C SER A 146 1.01 9.48 6.25
N PRO A 147 1.57 8.48 5.54
CA PRO A 147 2.77 7.79 6.01
C PRO A 147 4.01 8.68 5.83
N PHE A 148 4.85 8.67 6.85
CA PHE A 148 6.20 9.25 6.86
C PHE A 148 7.20 8.10 7.02
N ASP A 149 8.27 8.14 6.21
CA ASP A 149 9.39 7.22 6.36
C ASP A 149 10.13 7.56 7.67
N THR A 150 10.47 6.55 8.47
CA THR A 150 11.26 6.74 9.70
C THR A 150 12.58 5.98 9.64
N ALA A 151 13.60 6.51 10.33
CA ALA A 151 14.90 5.84 10.47
C ALA A 151 14.93 4.78 11.59
N GLY A 152 13.80 4.58 12.28
CA GLY A 152 13.70 3.71 13.45
C GLY A 152 13.36 2.26 13.14
N PHE A 153 12.91 1.53 14.17
CA PHE A 153 12.42 0.17 14.00
C PHE A 153 11.26 0.12 13.00
N PHE A 154 10.30 1.04 13.04
CA PHE A 154 9.24 1.12 12.03
C PHE A 154 9.73 1.83 10.78
N GLN A 155 9.43 1.29 9.60
CA GLN A 155 9.81 1.91 8.33
C GLN A 155 8.84 3.02 7.94
N GLU A 156 7.56 2.85 8.24
CA GLU A 156 6.52 3.85 7.99
C GLU A 156 5.72 4.11 9.29
N LEU A 157 5.44 5.37 9.57
CA LEU A 157 4.55 5.83 10.64
C LEU A 157 3.66 6.94 10.07
N GLY A 158 2.36 6.93 10.36
CA GLY A 158 1.51 8.04 9.94
C GLY A 158 0.10 7.98 10.51
N PRO A 159 -0.61 9.12 10.58
CA PRO A 159 -2.02 9.08 10.88
C PRO A 159 -2.79 8.40 9.74
N TYR A 160 -3.87 7.72 10.12
CA TYR A 160 -4.85 7.19 9.18
C TYR A 160 -6.27 7.58 9.58
N PHE A 161 -7.13 7.64 8.58
CA PHE A 161 -8.56 7.86 8.70
C PHE A 161 -9.27 6.98 7.66
N ASN A 162 -10.23 6.19 8.11
CA ASN A 162 -11.16 5.44 7.26
C ASN A 162 -12.57 5.82 7.67
N PHE A 163 -13.42 6.07 6.70
CA PHE A 163 -14.82 6.42 6.91
C PHE A 163 -15.65 5.70 5.87
N LYS A 164 -16.64 4.95 6.33
CA LYS A 164 -17.65 4.31 5.52
C LYS A 164 -19.00 4.80 5.99
N ALA A 165 -19.80 5.31 5.07
CA ALA A 165 -21.16 5.75 5.35
C ALA A 165 -22.11 5.23 4.30
N SER A 166 -23.34 4.95 4.71
CA SER A 166 -24.45 4.57 3.83
C SER A 166 -25.72 5.30 4.22
N THR A 167 -26.63 5.50 3.27
CA THR A 167 -28.01 5.92 3.52
C THR A 167 -28.92 4.73 3.86
N ALA A 168 -28.39 3.51 3.84
CA ALA A 168 -29.08 2.33 4.32
C ALA A 168 -29.07 2.30 5.85
N ASP A 169 -30.21 2.54 6.49
CA ASP A 169 -30.29 2.56 7.95
C ASP A 169 -30.07 1.16 8.57
N GLU A 170 -30.24 0.07 7.80
CA GLU A 170 -30.13 -1.32 8.28
C GLU A 170 -29.07 -2.18 7.57
N ALA A 171 -28.59 -1.76 6.39
CA ALA A 171 -27.78 -2.65 5.54
C ALA A 171 -26.26 -2.49 5.72
N ASP A 172 -25.79 -1.40 6.34
CA ASP A 172 -24.37 -1.07 6.41
C ASP A 172 -23.89 -0.56 7.76
N ALA A 173 -22.80 -1.20 8.22
CA ALA A 173 -21.98 -0.70 9.30
C ALA A 173 -21.30 0.62 8.87
N ASN A 174 -22.03 1.72 9.07
CA ASN A 174 -21.50 3.07 9.17
C ASN A 174 -20.32 3.01 10.15
N SER A 175 -19.10 3.20 9.66
CA SER A 175 -17.91 3.01 10.48
C SER A 175 -16.88 4.08 10.20
N MET A 176 -16.24 4.53 11.26
CA MET A 176 -15.16 5.48 11.24
C MET A 176 -14.00 4.90 12.05
N ASN A 177 -12.82 4.85 11.44
CA ASN A 177 -11.61 4.41 12.11
C ASN A 177 -10.53 5.47 11.93
N PHE A 178 -9.92 5.93 13.01
CA PHE A 178 -8.83 6.89 12.92
C PHE A 178 -7.78 6.63 14.00
N GLY A 179 -6.52 6.94 13.71
CA GLY A 179 -5.43 6.66 14.62
C GLY A 179 -4.07 6.78 13.96
N LEU A 180 -3.11 6.00 14.46
CA LEU A 180 -1.78 5.89 13.88
C LEU A 180 -1.63 4.51 13.24
N LYS A 181 -0.85 4.46 12.15
CA LYS A 181 -0.46 3.23 11.47
C LYS A 181 1.06 3.16 11.48
N LEU A 182 1.58 2.12 12.11
CA LEU A 182 3.00 1.80 12.14
C LEU A 182 3.23 0.55 11.30
N ARG A 183 4.21 0.58 10.39
CA ARG A 183 4.50 -0.53 9.50
C ARG A 183 5.98 -0.87 9.52
N HIS A 184 6.28 -2.17 9.54
CA HIS A 184 7.62 -2.70 9.35
C HIS A 184 7.59 -3.87 8.37
N ALA A 185 8.43 -3.83 7.34
CA ALA A 185 8.59 -4.94 6.40
C ALA A 185 9.84 -5.76 6.69
N PHE A 186 9.64 -7.04 7.00
CA PHE A 186 10.69 -8.06 7.10
C PHE A 186 10.86 -8.73 5.72
N ALA A 187 11.96 -8.45 5.03
CA ALA A 187 12.26 -9.08 3.74
C ALA A 187 13.06 -10.39 3.94
N PHE A 188 12.62 -11.47 3.30
CA PHE A 188 13.38 -12.72 3.28
C PHE A 188 14.48 -12.64 2.22
N LYS A 189 15.72 -12.42 2.65
CA LYS A 189 16.88 -12.43 1.75
C LYS A 189 17.21 -13.87 1.34
N ILE A 190 17.03 -14.20 0.07
CA ILE A 190 17.57 -15.43 -0.50
C ILE A 190 19.08 -15.23 -0.63
N ARG A 191 19.86 -15.94 0.18
CA ARG A 191 21.32 -15.94 0.07
C ARG A 191 21.70 -16.68 -1.22
N THR A 192 21.95 -15.93 -2.29
CA THR A 192 22.61 -16.49 -3.48
C THR A 192 24.02 -16.89 -3.07
N VAL A 193 24.31 -18.19 -3.09
CA VAL A 193 25.67 -18.71 -2.83
C VAL A 193 26.53 -18.36 -4.06
N PRO A 194 27.60 -17.54 -3.90
CA PRO A 194 28.50 -17.24 -5.02
C PRO A 194 29.14 -18.54 -5.52
N GLY A 195 29.11 -18.78 -6.83
CA GLY A 195 29.74 -19.95 -7.46
C GLY A 195 28.81 -21.11 -7.80
N THR A 196 27.56 -21.13 -7.31
CA THR A 196 26.56 -22.09 -7.79
C THR A 196 25.79 -21.50 -8.96
N THR A 197 26.17 -21.85 -10.19
CA THR A 197 25.42 -21.55 -11.42
C THR A 197 24.10 -22.32 -11.52
N GLN A 198 23.84 -23.27 -10.61
CA GLN A 198 22.55 -23.92 -10.48
C GLN A 198 21.58 -23.06 -9.67
N LEU A 199 20.94 -22.14 -10.39
CA LEU A 199 19.81 -21.31 -9.98
C LEU A 199 18.53 -22.14 -9.78
N ALA A 200 18.62 -23.26 -9.04
CA ALA A 200 17.51 -24.14 -8.69
C ALA A 200 17.27 -24.24 -7.18
N ALA A 201 17.87 -23.36 -6.37
CA ALA A 201 17.35 -23.11 -5.04
C ALA A 201 15.94 -22.52 -5.22
N LYS A 202 14.92 -23.39 -5.12
CA LYS A 202 13.49 -23.04 -5.17
C LYS A 202 13.29 -21.80 -4.32
N GLN A 203 13.16 -20.66 -4.99
CA GLN A 203 13.02 -19.40 -4.29
C GLN A 203 11.73 -19.48 -3.45
N PRO A 204 11.75 -19.11 -2.16
CA PRO A 204 10.59 -19.23 -1.29
C PRO A 204 9.38 -18.52 -1.90
N PHE A 205 8.20 -19.11 -1.71
CA PHE A 205 6.93 -18.54 -2.18
C PHE A 205 6.65 -17.16 -1.55
N LEU A 206 7.16 -16.93 -0.33
CA LEU A 206 7.03 -15.65 0.38
C LEU A 206 8.27 -14.78 0.15
N SER A 207 8.04 -13.50 -0.16
CA SER A 207 9.09 -12.48 -0.28
C SER A 207 9.35 -11.74 1.04
N GLY A 208 8.36 -11.70 1.94
CA GLY A 208 8.50 -11.07 3.23
C GLY A 208 7.23 -11.14 4.08
N ILE A 209 7.30 -10.49 5.24
CA ILE A 209 6.19 -10.25 6.16
C ILE A 209 6.11 -8.76 6.41
N VAL A 210 4.93 -8.16 6.27
CA VAL A 210 4.66 -6.80 6.69
C VAL A 210 3.91 -6.86 8.02
N TRP A 211 4.52 -6.34 9.06
CA TRP A 211 3.89 -6.14 10.36
C TRP A 211 3.27 -4.74 10.42
N GLU A 212 1.98 -4.68 10.70
CA GLU A 212 1.20 -3.46 10.89
C GLU A 212 0.69 -3.38 12.33
N LEU A 213 0.89 -2.23 12.97
CA LEU A 213 0.31 -1.89 14.27
C LEU A 213 -0.56 -0.64 14.11
N THR A 214 -1.83 -0.72 14.51
CA THR A 214 -2.83 0.33 14.33
C THR A 214 -3.50 0.69 15.66
N PRO A 215 -2.85 1.46 16.54
CA PRO A 215 -3.53 2.07 17.67
C PRO A 215 -4.45 3.18 17.19
N GLY A 216 -5.71 3.16 17.62
CA GLY A 216 -6.69 4.15 17.19
C GLY A 216 -8.05 3.95 17.82
N PHE A 217 -9.03 4.57 17.19
CA PHE A 217 -10.43 4.51 17.54
C PHE A 217 -11.22 3.87 16.39
N GLU A 218 -12.19 3.02 16.74
CA GLU A 218 -13.21 2.46 15.86
C GLU A 218 -14.55 2.97 16.37
N SER A 219 -15.34 3.61 15.53
CA SER A 219 -16.61 4.21 15.92
C SER A 219 -17.67 3.99 14.86
N ASP A 220 -18.93 4.08 15.23
CA ASP A 220 -20.00 4.34 14.27
C ASP A 220 -19.92 5.79 13.71
N ARG A 221 -20.70 6.09 12.67
CA ARG A 221 -20.70 7.43 12.02
C ARG A 221 -21.14 8.56 12.97
N ARG A 222 -22.00 8.28 13.95
CA ARG A 222 -22.55 9.30 14.87
C ARG A 222 -21.71 9.49 16.13
N LEU A 223 -20.67 8.68 16.33
CA LEU A 223 -19.86 8.67 17.57
C LEU A 223 -20.70 8.30 18.80
N ASP A 224 -21.72 7.47 18.61
CA ASP A 224 -22.55 6.94 19.69
C ASP A 224 -21.91 5.69 20.31
N ASN A 225 -21.16 4.92 19.51
CA ASN A 225 -20.40 3.76 19.97
C ASN A 225 -18.92 3.91 19.57
N VAL A 226 -18.04 4.22 20.53
CA VAL A 226 -16.62 4.51 20.29
C VAL A 226 -15.74 3.50 21.03
N ASN A 227 -14.99 2.70 20.28
CA ASN A 227 -13.99 1.79 20.80
C ASN A 227 -12.59 2.41 20.68
N VAL A 228 -11.76 2.25 21.72
CA VAL A 228 -10.31 2.39 21.58
C VAL A 228 -9.70 1.03 21.36
N MET A 229 -8.86 0.89 20.35
CA MET A 229 -8.28 -0.40 20.00
C MET A 229 -6.87 -0.30 19.45
N VAL A 230 -6.14 -1.40 19.59
CA VAL A 230 -4.84 -1.64 18.99
C VAL A 230 -4.96 -2.87 18.12
N GLY A 231 -4.90 -2.67 16.81
CA GLY A 231 -4.78 -3.75 15.84
C GLY A 231 -3.32 -4.13 15.63
N ASN A 232 -3.04 -5.43 15.54
CA ASN A 232 -1.74 -5.99 15.20
C ASN A 232 -1.94 -7.01 14.07
N LYS A 233 -1.33 -6.78 12.91
CA LYS A 233 -1.56 -7.59 11.70
C LYS A 233 -0.23 -7.97 11.07
N PHE A 234 -0.06 -9.25 10.76
CA PHE A 234 1.04 -9.78 9.98
C PHE A 234 0.52 -10.18 8.61
N VAL A 235 0.97 -9.47 7.59
CA VAL A 235 0.62 -9.68 6.19
C VAL A 235 1.76 -10.42 5.52
N PHE A 236 1.48 -11.60 4.99
CA PHE A 236 2.49 -12.42 4.31
C PHE A 236 2.51 -12.04 2.83
N VAL A 237 3.61 -11.45 2.39
CA VAL A 237 3.73 -10.95 1.01
C VAL A 237 4.18 -12.12 0.13
N PRO A 238 3.31 -12.64 -0.75
CA PRO A 238 3.72 -13.66 -1.70
C PRO A 238 4.66 -13.03 -2.72
N ARG A 239 5.44 -13.88 -3.37
CA ARG A 239 6.11 -13.49 -4.59
C ARG A 239 5.09 -13.46 -5.74
N VAL A 240 5.05 -12.36 -6.47
CA VAL A 240 4.25 -12.24 -7.68
C VAL A 240 4.88 -13.12 -8.77
N LEU A 241 4.13 -14.12 -9.25
CA LEU A 241 4.53 -14.98 -10.36
C LEU A 241 4.02 -14.37 -11.68
N GLY A 242 4.89 -14.24 -12.69
CA GLY A 242 4.52 -13.85 -14.06
C GLY A 242 4.77 -12.39 -14.42
N ASN A 243 5.01 -12.14 -15.71
CA ASN A 243 5.39 -10.82 -16.26
C ASN A 243 4.20 -10.01 -16.79
N SER A 244 3.03 -10.62 -16.99
CA SER A 244 1.83 -9.93 -17.47
C SER A 244 0.69 -10.08 -16.48
N ASN A 245 0.07 -11.25 -16.35
CA ASN A 245 -1.12 -11.41 -15.51
C ASN A 245 -0.69 -11.69 -14.07
N ARG A 246 -0.81 -10.68 -13.21
CA ARG A 246 -0.43 -10.78 -11.80
C ARG A 246 -1.61 -11.33 -11.02
N ILE A 247 -1.51 -12.61 -10.67
CA ILE A 247 -2.33 -13.25 -9.65
C ILE A 247 -1.47 -13.38 -8.40
N TYR A 248 -1.92 -12.84 -7.28
CA TYR A 248 -1.27 -13.11 -6.02
C TYR A 248 -2.27 -13.09 -4.86
N PHE A 249 -2.07 -14.03 -3.94
CA PHE A 249 -2.85 -14.16 -2.73
C PHE A 249 -1.99 -13.73 -1.54
N GLN A 250 -2.46 -12.74 -0.80
CA GLN A 250 -1.77 -12.15 0.33
C GLN A 250 -2.51 -12.53 1.63
N PRO A 251 -2.17 -13.68 2.26
CA PRO A 251 -2.77 -14.06 3.52
C PRO A 251 -2.29 -13.14 4.64
N PHE A 252 -3.10 -13.05 5.69
CA PHE A 252 -2.72 -12.37 6.92
C PHE A 252 -3.27 -13.08 8.14
N VAL A 253 -2.60 -12.86 9.27
CA VAL A 253 -3.09 -13.18 10.62
C VAL A 253 -2.92 -11.95 11.50
N GLY A 254 -3.80 -11.76 12.46
CA GLY A 254 -3.72 -10.62 13.36
C GLY A 254 -4.50 -10.80 14.64
N PHE A 255 -4.45 -9.76 15.45
CA PHE A 255 -5.17 -9.64 16.71
C PHE A 255 -5.58 -8.19 16.92
N GLU A 256 -6.79 -7.97 17.40
CA GLU A 256 -7.31 -6.66 17.79
C GLU A 256 -7.65 -6.73 19.28
N THR A 257 -7.16 -5.76 20.06
CA THR A 257 -7.51 -5.63 21.49
C THR A 257 -7.92 -4.21 21.79
N GLY A 258 -8.83 -4.02 22.73
CA GLY A 258 -9.34 -2.69 23.03
C GLY A 258 -10.36 -2.70 24.14
N ARG A 259 -11.09 -1.59 24.24
CA ARG A 259 -12.27 -1.47 25.07
C ARG A 259 -13.26 -0.49 24.47
N ASN A 260 -14.51 -0.64 24.82
CA ASN A 260 -15.51 0.37 24.54
C ASN A 260 -15.27 1.59 25.45
N LEU A 261 -15.20 2.79 24.88
CA LEU A 261 -15.07 4.05 25.62
C LEU A 261 -16.39 4.78 25.80
N LYS A 262 -17.32 4.62 24.85
CA LYS A 262 -18.61 5.29 24.86
C LYS A 262 -19.61 4.40 24.16
N SER A 263 -20.78 4.21 24.75
CA SER A 263 -21.82 3.36 24.18
C SER A 263 -23.20 4.00 24.31
N PRO A 264 -24.16 3.72 23.41
CA PRO A 264 -25.54 4.15 23.63
C PRO A 264 -26.22 3.43 24.81
N VAL A 265 -25.61 2.38 25.36
CA VAL A 265 -26.10 1.61 26.51
C VAL A 265 -24.98 1.48 27.53
N GLU A 266 -25.22 1.95 28.77
CA GLU A 266 -24.20 2.04 29.83
C GLU A 266 -23.53 0.69 30.12
N GLU A 267 -24.29 -0.41 30.07
CA GLU A 267 -23.80 -1.77 30.31
C GLU A 267 -22.71 -2.22 29.32
N ALA A 268 -22.59 -1.56 28.18
CA ALA A 268 -21.61 -1.87 27.14
C ALA A 268 -20.36 -0.99 27.21
N GLU A 269 -20.35 0.06 28.04
CA GLU A 269 -19.17 0.88 28.30
C GLU A 269 -18.08 0.10 29.05
N ASP A 270 -16.82 0.48 28.84
CA ASP A 270 -15.62 -0.17 29.39
C ASP A 270 -15.44 -1.67 29.11
N ARG A 271 -16.32 -2.29 28.33
CA ARG A 271 -16.19 -3.70 27.97
C ARG A 271 -14.96 -3.94 27.11
N ALA A 272 -14.18 -4.93 27.49
CA ALA A 272 -12.96 -5.31 26.78
C ALA A 272 -13.27 -5.99 25.43
N ILE A 273 -12.53 -5.58 24.41
CA ILE A 273 -12.55 -6.14 23.05
C ILE A 273 -11.29 -6.98 22.87
N ALA A 274 -11.45 -8.20 22.36
CA ALA A 274 -10.33 -9.06 21.98
C ALA A 274 -10.75 -9.98 20.82
N ARG A 275 -10.11 -9.82 19.67
CA ARG A 275 -10.47 -10.51 18.42
C ARG A 275 -9.21 -11.10 17.77
N GLY A 276 -9.19 -12.40 17.54
CA GLY A 276 -8.21 -13.00 16.60
C GLY A 276 -8.67 -12.77 15.17
N THR A 277 -7.79 -12.41 14.25
CA THR A 277 -8.14 -12.21 12.84
C THR A 277 -7.30 -13.09 11.93
N LEU A 278 -7.95 -13.66 10.91
CA LEU A 278 -7.32 -14.47 9.86
C LEU A 278 -7.99 -14.13 8.55
N GLY A 279 -7.23 -14.01 7.47
CA GLY A 279 -7.82 -13.73 6.19
C GLY A 279 -6.80 -13.67 5.07
N GLY A 280 -7.21 -13.06 3.97
CA GLY A 280 -6.33 -12.75 2.87
C GLY A 280 -7.03 -12.00 1.76
N SER A 281 -6.20 -11.44 0.89
CA SER A 281 -6.63 -10.69 -0.29
C SER A 281 -6.07 -11.36 -1.54
N LEU A 282 -6.95 -11.74 -2.47
CA LEU A 282 -6.57 -12.22 -3.79
C LEU A 282 -6.69 -11.06 -4.78
N TYR A 283 -5.61 -10.78 -5.50
CA TYR A 283 -5.57 -9.76 -6.53
C TYR A 283 -5.35 -10.41 -7.89
N LEU A 284 -6.15 -10.01 -8.88
CA LEU A 284 -6.08 -10.47 -10.26
C LEU A 284 -6.11 -9.25 -11.20
N ASN A 285 -5.00 -8.98 -11.88
CA ASN A 285 -4.96 -7.99 -12.95
C ASN A 285 -5.26 -8.66 -14.29
N LEU A 286 -6.44 -8.38 -14.86
CA LEU A 286 -6.95 -9.03 -16.08
C LEU A 286 -6.39 -8.42 -17.37
N MET A 287 -5.97 -7.14 -17.34
CA MET A 287 -5.46 -6.41 -18.52
C MET A 287 -4.21 -5.58 -18.18
N PRO A 288 -3.10 -6.22 -17.77
CA PRO A 288 -1.89 -5.55 -17.26
C PRO A 288 -1.12 -4.75 -18.31
N LYS A 289 -1.38 -4.99 -19.60
CA LYS A 289 -0.72 -4.31 -20.73
C LYS A 289 -1.61 -3.28 -21.41
N ALA A 290 -2.86 -3.14 -20.99
CA ALA A 290 -3.72 -2.06 -21.45
C ALA A 290 -3.31 -0.78 -20.73
N ASP A 291 -3.48 0.37 -21.38
CA ASP A 291 -3.30 1.69 -20.76
C ASP A 291 -4.23 1.89 -19.54
N LYS A 292 -5.27 1.05 -19.44
CA LYS A 292 -6.36 1.12 -18.47
C LYS A 292 -6.59 -0.27 -17.87
N PRO A 293 -6.01 -0.58 -16.70
CA PRO A 293 -6.09 -1.90 -16.13
C PRO A 293 -7.51 -2.21 -15.63
N LEU A 294 -7.96 -3.42 -15.95
CA LEU A 294 -9.08 -4.08 -15.26
C LEU A 294 -8.50 -4.95 -14.14
N SER A 295 -8.95 -4.74 -12.91
CA SER A 295 -8.51 -5.47 -11.73
C SER A 295 -9.69 -6.11 -11.00
N PHE A 296 -9.44 -7.28 -10.43
CA PHE A 296 -10.39 -8.01 -9.60
C PHE A 296 -9.73 -8.31 -8.27
N GLN A 297 -10.39 -7.94 -7.18
CA GLN A 297 -9.94 -8.13 -5.81
C GLN A 297 -10.98 -8.93 -5.02
N VAL A 298 -10.50 -9.90 -4.24
CA VAL A 298 -11.31 -10.66 -3.27
C VAL A 298 -10.66 -10.53 -1.91
N ASP A 299 -11.36 -9.90 -0.98
CA ASP A 299 -10.94 -9.79 0.41
C ASP A 299 -11.82 -10.69 1.29
N TYR A 300 -11.17 -11.56 2.04
CA TYR A 300 -11.84 -12.38 3.04
C TYR A 300 -11.20 -12.20 4.40
N ILE A 301 -12.02 -11.94 5.41
CA ILE A 301 -11.59 -11.77 6.80
C ILE A 301 -12.51 -12.58 7.70
N ARG A 302 -11.92 -13.48 8.50
CA ARG A 302 -12.55 -14.15 9.62
C ARG A 302 -12.04 -13.55 10.92
N ARG A 303 -12.97 -13.18 11.80
CA ARG A 303 -12.71 -12.70 13.16
C ARG A 303 -13.19 -13.72 14.18
N PHE A 304 -12.35 -14.07 15.15
CA PHE A 304 -12.65 -14.95 16.27
C PHE A 304 -12.78 -14.09 17.53
N LEU A 305 -13.99 -13.95 18.04
CA LEU A 305 -14.24 -13.13 19.23
C LEU A 305 -13.74 -13.88 20.47
N LEU A 306 -12.59 -13.45 21.02
CA LEU A 306 -12.00 -14.06 22.22
C LEU A 306 -12.73 -13.57 23.49
N ARG A 307 -13.41 -12.43 23.40
CA ARG A 307 -14.35 -11.90 24.39
C ARG A 307 -15.74 -11.78 23.75
N ARG A 308 -16.79 -11.78 24.58
CA ARG A 308 -18.13 -11.46 24.09
C ARG A 308 -18.17 -9.95 23.86
N GLU A 309 -18.61 -9.56 22.68
CA GLU A 309 -18.85 -8.16 22.33
C GLU A 309 -20.35 -7.89 22.38
N VAL A 310 -20.74 -6.63 22.43
CA VAL A 310 -22.15 -6.23 22.53
C VAL A 310 -22.66 -5.84 21.15
N ARG A 311 -23.88 -6.26 20.81
CA ARG A 311 -24.70 -5.63 19.78
C ARG A 311 -25.86 -4.91 20.44
N PHE A 312 -26.37 -3.91 19.77
CA PHE A 312 -27.57 -3.20 20.20
C PHE A 312 -28.77 -3.73 19.43
N THR A 313 -29.88 -3.90 20.12
CA THR A 313 -31.19 -4.23 19.53
C THR A 313 -32.24 -3.44 20.29
N GLU A 314 -33.33 -3.08 19.64
CA GLU A 314 -34.50 -2.55 20.33
C GLU A 314 -35.26 -3.70 21.00
N ASN A 315 -35.78 -3.47 22.20
CA ASN A 315 -36.74 -4.36 22.87
C ASN A 315 -38.18 -4.08 22.37
N ASP A 316 -39.16 -4.80 22.91
CA ASP A 316 -40.59 -4.62 22.54
C ASP A 316 -41.14 -3.21 22.87
N GLU A 317 -40.44 -2.46 23.72
CA GLU A 317 -40.77 -1.10 24.15
C GLU A 317 -40.06 -0.03 23.30
N GLY A 318 -39.21 -0.43 22.35
CA GLY A 318 -38.40 0.47 21.51
C GLY A 318 -37.14 1.01 22.21
N GLU A 319 -36.80 0.48 23.39
CA GLU A 319 -35.57 0.85 24.10
C GLU A 319 -34.39 0.04 23.59
N LEU A 320 -33.25 0.71 23.40
CA LEU A 320 -32.02 0.08 22.95
C LEU A 320 -31.41 -0.74 24.09
N VAL A 321 -31.30 -2.05 23.91
CA VAL A 321 -30.70 -2.97 24.89
C VAL A 321 -29.41 -3.59 24.37
N ALA A 322 -28.45 -3.75 25.29
CA ALA A 322 -27.18 -4.43 25.03
C ALA A 322 -27.37 -5.95 25.02
N LEU A 323 -27.15 -6.58 23.86
CA LEU A 323 -27.18 -8.02 23.71
C LEU A 323 -25.78 -8.59 23.50
N ASP A 324 -25.38 -9.50 24.38
CA ASP A 324 -24.15 -10.25 24.26
C ASP A 324 -24.11 -11.06 22.95
N ILE A 325 -23.14 -10.75 22.11
CA ILE A 325 -22.83 -11.52 20.92
C ILE A 325 -22.02 -12.75 21.34
N GLY A 326 -22.46 -13.94 20.93
CA GLY A 326 -21.72 -15.18 21.16
C GLY A 326 -20.33 -15.18 20.50
N ARG A 327 -19.38 -15.92 21.07
CA ARG A 327 -17.97 -16.01 20.63
C ARG A 327 -17.72 -16.70 19.28
N GLY A 328 -18.78 -17.00 18.52
CA GLY A 328 -18.67 -17.62 17.21
C GLY A 328 -17.85 -16.75 16.24
N PRO A 329 -17.26 -17.35 15.19
CA PRO A 329 -16.52 -16.60 14.19
C PRO A 329 -17.42 -15.63 13.41
N ARG A 330 -16.83 -14.56 12.89
CA ARG A 330 -17.49 -13.55 12.06
C ARG A 330 -16.73 -13.44 10.76
N ASP A 331 -17.40 -13.80 9.68
CA ASP A 331 -16.84 -13.78 8.33
C ASP A 331 -17.27 -12.49 7.63
N TYR A 332 -16.37 -11.95 6.81
CA TYR A 332 -16.65 -10.86 5.90
C TYR A 332 -15.92 -11.11 4.58
N LEU A 333 -16.66 -11.02 3.49
CA LEU A 333 -16.21 -11.18 2.12
C LEU A 333 -16.53 -9.91 1.35
N LYS A 334 -15.56 -9.41 0.60
CA LYS A 334 -15.72 -8.32 -0.37
C LYS A 334 -15.12 -8.74 -1.70
N LEU A 335 -15.89 -8.57 -2.77
CA LEU A 335 -15.43 -8.69 -4.14
C LEU A 335 -15.45 -7.31 -4.78
N THR A 336 -14.39 -6.94 -5.48
CA THR A 336 -14.29 -5.66 -6.19
C THR A 336 -13.78 -5.91 -7.59
N LEU A 337 -14.56 -5.55 -8.60
CA LEU A 337 -14.13 -5.47 -9.99
C LEU A 337 -13.97 -3.99 -10.34
N GLU A 338 -12.74 -3.57 -10.63
CA GLU A 338 -12.39 -2.16 -10.84
C GLU A 338 -11.78 -1.93 -12.22
N TYR A 339 -12.27 -0.90 -12.91
CA TYR A 339 -11.77 -0.43 -14.20
C TYR A 339 -11.26 1.01 -14.08
N ASP A 340 -9.95 1.17 -14.23
CA ASP A 340 -9.30 2.48 -14.18
C ASP A 340 -9.37 3.17 -15.54
N PHE A 341 -10.17 4.23 -15.67
CA PHE A 341 -10.27 4.97 -16.94
C PHE A 341 -9.30 6.17 -17.02
N SER A 342 -8.60 6.48 -15.93
CA SER A 342 -7.47 7.41 -15.83
C SER A 342 -6.54 7.02 -14.68
N ASP A 343 -5.42 7.72 -14.52
CA ASP A 343 -4.42 7.47 -13.46
C ASP A 343 -4.97 7.54 -12.02
N PHE A 344 -6.03 8.32 -11.81
CA PHE A 344 -6.59 8.58 -10.47
C PHE A 344 -8.08 8.29 -10.37
N PHE A 345 -8.76 8.07 -11.49
CA PHE A 345 -10.20 7.82 -11.52
C PHE A 345 -10.51 6.47 -12.14
N GLY A 346 -11.40 5.73 -11.47
CA GLY A 346 -11.91 4.44 -11.90
C GLY A 346 -13.39 4.27 -11.61
N ALA A 347 -13.96 3.20 -12.12
CA ALA A 347 -15.29 2.72 -11.75
C ALA A 347 -15.17 1.33 -11.12
N ALA A 348 -16.01 1.01 -10.13
CA ALA A 348 -16.02 -0.30 -9.50
C ALA A 348 -17.41 -0.89 -9.38
N LEU A 349 -17.46 -2.22 -9.52
CA LEU A 349 -18.55 -3.07 -9.11
C LEU A 349 -18.12 -3.82 -7.85
N ASN A 350 -18.90 -3.69 -6.79
CA ASN A 350 -18.63 -4.30 -5.49
C ASN A 350 -19.72 -5.28 -5.12
N TYR A 351 -19.32 -6.36 -4.45
CA TYR A 351 -20.22 -7.28 -3.78
C TYR A 351 -19.71 -7.52 -2.36
N GLU A 352 -20.57 -7.38 -1.36
CA GLU A 352 -20.21 -7.57 0.04
C GLU A 352 -21.17 -8.55 0.74
N TYR A 353 -20.62 -9.38 1.61
CA TYR A 353 -21.37 -10.32 2.44
C TYR A 353 -20.64 -10.61 3.75
N GLY A 354 -21.38 -10.57 4.87
CA GLY A 354 -20.87 -10.99 6.17
C GLY A 354 -21.10 -9.97 7.26
N ARG A 355 -20.30 -9.99 8.33
CA ARG A 355 -20.51 -9.16 9.52
C ARG A 355 -19.32 -8.25 9.80
N LEU A 356 -19.58 -6.96 9.99
CA LEU A 356 -18.56 -5.94 10.23
C LEU A 356 -18.64 -5.36 11.65
N PRO A 357 -17.51 -5.16 12.35
CA PRO A 357 -17.50 -4.42 13.61
C PRO A 357 -17.86 -2.94 13.39
N PRO A 358 -18.27 -2.20 14.44
CA PRO A 358 -18.35 -2.63 15.84
C PRO A 358 -19.61 -3.44 16.20
N ASN A 359 -20.71 -3.27 15.46
CA ASN A 359 -22.02 -3.86 15.81
C ASN A 359 -22.23 -5.28 15.25
N PHE A 360 -21.39 -5.75 14.32
CA PHE A 360 -21.54 -7.03 13.62
C PHE A 360 -22.88 -7.21 12.89
N GLU A 361 -23.43 -6.10 12.40
CA GLU A 361 -24.58 -6.09 11.50
C GLU A 361 -24.27 -6.94 10.26
N LEU A 362 -25.26 -7.72 9.83
CA LEU A 362 -25.12 -8.62 8.70
C LEU A 362 -25.32 -7.82 7.41
N VAL A 363 -24.25 -7.62 6.66
CA VAL A 363 -24.30 -7.20 5.27
C VAL A 363 -24.79 -8.39 4.44
N ASN A 364 -26.02 -8.32 3.97
CA ASN A 364 -26.70 -9.43 3.29
C ASN A 364 -26.72 -9.24 1.76
N HIS A 365 -25.74 -9.80 1.05
CA HIS A 365 -25.66 -9.79 -0.42
C HIS A 365 -25.80 -8.39 -1.03
N LYS A 366 -24.93 -7.50 -0.61
CA LYS A 366 -24.95 -6.11 -1.03
C LYS A 366 -24.20 -5.94 -2.35
N TYR A 367 -24.81 -5.25 -3.33
CA TYR A 367 -24.18 -4.91 -4.60
C TYR A 367 -24.04 -3.39 -4.71
N GLY A 368 -22.87 -2.94 -5.16
CA GLY A 368 -22.59 -1.52 -5.35
C GLY A 368 -21.95 -1.26 -6.71
N PHE A 369 -22.34 -0.16 -7.35
CA PHE A 369 -21.63 0.41 -8.50
C PHE A 369 -21.19 1.83 -8.14
N GLY A 370 -19.92 2.15 -8.32
CA GLY A 370 -19.40 3.45 -7.87
C GLY A 370 -18.25 3.99 -8.69
N LEU A 371 -18.00 5.28 -8.49
CA LEU A 371 -16.82 5.98 -8.97
C LEU A 371 -15.77 6.02 -7.88
N ILE A 372 -14.51 5.89 -8.28
CA ILE A 372 -13.35 5.86 -7.40
C ILE A 372 -12.42 7.01 -7.79
N TYR A 373 -11.93 7.73 -6.79
CA TYR A 373 -10.76 8.59 -6.87
C TYR A 373 -9.69 8.03 -5.93
N LYS A 374 -8.54 7.61 -6.48
CA LYS A 374 -7.47 6.96 -5.71
C LYS A 374 -6.08 7.42 -6.14
N PHE A 375 -5.19 7.64 -5.18
CA PHE A 375 -3.77 7.86 -5.45
C PHE A 375 -2.88 7.54 -4.24
N LYS A 376 -1.59 7.36 -4.53
CA LYS A 376 -0.50 7.32 -3.56
C LYS A 376 0.21 8.66 -3.50
N THR A 377 0.66 9.02 -2.31
CA THR A 377 1.51 10.18 -2.09
C THR A 377 2.51 9.86 -0.99
N LYS A 378 3.72 10.41 -1.10
CA LYS A 378 4.71 10.37 -0.02
C LYS A 378 4.80 11.74 0.61
N PHE A 379 4.50 11.81 1.89
CA PHE A 379 4.66 13.04 2.65
C PHE A 379 6.13 13.17 3.00
N LYS A 380 6.77 14.21 2.45
CA LYS A 380 8.09 14.61 2.93
C LYS A 380 7.88 15.36 4.25
N PRO A 381 8.49 14.91 5.36
CA PRO A 381 8.42 15.63 6.62
C PRO A 381 9.05 17.02 6.53
#